data_AF-A0A7K4LQJ7-F1
#
_entry.id   AF-A0A7K4LQJ7-F1
#
_cell.length_a   1.000
_cell.length_b   1.000
_cell.length_c   1.000
_cell.angle_alpha   90.00
_cell.angle_beta   90.00
_cell.angle_gamma   90.00
#
_symmetry.space_group_name_H-M   'P 1'
#
loop_
_entity.id
_entity.type
_entity.pdbx_description
1 polymer ?
#
loop_
_entity_poly.entity_id
_entity_poly.type
_entity_poly.pdbx_seq_one_letter_code
_entity_poly.pdbx_strand_id
1 'polypeptide(L)'
;MGDTALPQGTLLRTARFQLFKFIMRNEARRLRTFWQWPESSPVSAQDLAKAGFFFVGPGDEVQCFCCGGVLKDWVPGDCPIIEHLKFFPSCKFVCGEDVGSQQVFAFEEIFDCVDGQFLSFLQRMDSEETALPNQPEYPELGTEEMRLSTFESWPQYSEVHPEQLARAGFFYTGQGDMVRCFYCDGSVRNWEFGDDPWREHAKWYPRCEFLLRSKGREFVNGVQESFFSTLVSPTPLSAEEQLRRLQEEKMCKVCMDRDVSVVFVPCGHLVACAECAPNLRLCPICRAVIRGSVRTFMS
;
A
#
# COMPACT_ATOMS: atom_id res chain seq x y z
N MET A 1 34.24 -17.62 8.41
CA MET A 1 32.95 -17.09 8.91
C MET A 1 32.82 -15.70 8.33
N GLY A 2 32.14 -15.57 7.20
CA GLY A 2 31.96 -14.29 6.51
C GLY A 2 30.52 -13.83 6.74
N ASP A 3 30.35 -12.72 7.45
CA ASP A 3 29.09 -12.02 7.57
C ASP A 3 28.70 -11.45 6.20
N THR A 4 27.77 -12.13 5.53
CA THR A 4 27.07 -11.57 4.36
C THR A 4 25.96 -10.65 4.87
N ALA A 5 26.30 -9.39 5.13
CA ALA A 5 25.30 -8.35 5.27
C ALA A 5 24.50 -8.26 3.95
N LEU A 6 23.18 -8.45 4.03
CA LEU A 6 22.29 -8.24 2.89
C LEU A 6 22.41 -6.76 2.44
N PRO A 7 22.49 -6.47 1.12
CA PRO A 7 22.60 -5.10 0.63
C PRO A 7 21.41 -4.27 1.12
N GLN A 8 21.65 -3.05 1.61
CA GLN A 8 20.63 -2.14 2.16
C GLN A 8 19.42 -1.92 1.20
N GLY A 9 19.62 -2.07 -0.11
CA GLY A 9 18.56 -2.01 -1.13
C GLY A 9 17.54 -3.16 -1.07
N THR A 10 17.91 -4.34 -0.56
CA THR A 10 17.02 -5.50 -0.42
C THR A 10 16.05 -5.31 0.74
N LEU A 11 16.51 -4.70 1.84
CA LEU A 11 15.68 -4.41 3.03
C LEU A 11 14.57 -3.40 2.73
N LEU A 12 14.87 -2.36 1.95
CA LEU A 12 13.90 -1.37 1.49
C LEU A 12 12.83 -1.96 0.56
N ARG A 13 13.20 -2.96 -0.27
CA ARG A 13 12.27 -3.66 -1.18
C ARG A 13 11.31 -4.58 -0.43
N THR A 14 11.83 -5.32 0.56
CA THR A 14 11.00 -6.18 1.43
C THR A 14 10.06 -5.35 2.32
N ALA A 15 10.55 -4.25 2.90
CA ALA A 15 9.73 -3.35 3.72
C ALA A 15 8.58 -2.72 2.91
N ARG A 16 8.85 -2.28 1.67
CA ARG A 16 7.83 -1.75 0.73
C ARG A 16 6.76 -2.79 0.40
N PHE A 17 7.15 -4.03 0.13
CA PHE A 17 6.22 -5.13 -0.18
C PHE A 17 5.36 -5.52 1.03
N GLN A 18 5.91 -5.50 2.24
CA GLN A 18 5.17 -5.79 3.47
C GLN A 18 4.18 -4.66 3.82
N LEU A 19 4.59 -3.40 3.65
CA LEU A 19 3.70 -2.25 3.84
C LEU A 19 2.54 -2.25 2.83
N PHE A 20 2.81 -2.64 1.58
CA PHE A 20 1.80 -2.78 0.55
C PHE A 20 0.74 -3.86 0.88
N LYS A 21 1.20 -5.07 1.28
CA LYS A 21 0.29 -6.13 1.73
C LYS A 21 -0.53 -5.73 2.95
N PHE A 22 0.02 -4.88 3.82
CA PHE A 22 -0.70 -4.35 4.98
C PHE A 22 -1.77 -3.33 4.57
N ILE A 23 -1.48 -2.42 3.64
CA ILE A 23 -2.43 -1.41 3.11
C ILE A 23 -3.64 -2.08 2.45
N MET A 24 -3.41 -3.13 1.66
CA MET A 24 -4.47 -3.84 0.93
C MET A 24 -5.33 -4.76 1.80
N ARG A 25 -5.09 -4.84 3.12
CA ARG A 25 -6.01 -5.52 4.06
C ARG A 25 -7.34 -4.77 4.20
N ASN A 26 -7.33 -3.45 4.00
CA ASN A 26 -8.54 -2.64 4.07
C ASN A 26 -9.38 -2.80 2.78
N GLU A 27 -10.63 -3.26 2.92
CA GLU A 27 -11.55 -3.49 1.80
C GLU A 27 -11.87 -2.22 1.01
N ALA A 28 -12.14 -1.10 1.70
CA ALA A 28 -12.44 0.16 1.04
C ALA A 28 -11.26 0.63 0.16
N ARG A 29 -10.01 0.39 0.62
CA ARG A 29 -8.82 0.66 -0.18
C ARG A 29 -8.70 -0.26 -1.40
N ARG A 30 -9.01 -1.56 -1.26
CA ARG A 30 -9.07 -2.47 -2.40
C ARG A 30 -10.12 -2.02 -3.42
N LEU A 31 -11.31 -1.63 -2.97
CA LEU A 31 -12.39 -1.21 -3.85
C LEU A 31 -12.01 0.00 -4.72
N ARG A 32 -11.26 0.97 -4.18
CA ARG A 32 -10.78 2.14 -4.93
C ARG A 32 -9.86 1.79 -6.10
N THR A 33 -9.22 0.61 -6.09
CA THR A 33 -8.34 0.18 -7.19
C THR A 33 -9.11 -0.10 -8.48
N PHE A 34 -10.42 -0.33 -8.40
CA PHE A 34 -11.29 -0.67 -9.53
C PHE A 34 -11.82 0.54 -10.32
N TRP A 35 -11.18 1.70 -10.21
CA TRP A 35 -11.63 2.92 -10.90
C TRP A 35 -11.62 2.79 -12.44
N GLN A 36 -10.73 1.96 -12.99
CA GLN A 36 -10.65 1.57 -14.41
C GLN A 36 -11.25 0.18 -14.70
N TRP A 37 -11.99 -0.40 -13.74
CA TRP A 37 -12.57 -1.73 -13.95
C TRP A 37 -13.52 -1.70 -15.16
N PRO A 38 -13.39 -2.64 -16.11
CA PRO A 38 -14.21 -2.60 -17.31
C PRO A 38 -15.70 -2.64 -16.97
N GLU A 39 -16.47 -1.66 -17.46
CA GLU A 39 -17.94 -1.65 -17.29
C GLU A 39 -18.60 -2.91 -17.89
N SER A 40 -17.94 -3.52 -18.89
CA SER A 40 -18.37 -4.76 -19.53
C SER A 40 -18.06 -6.03 -18.71
N SER A 41 -17.37 -5.90 -17.57
CA SER A 41 -16.96 -7.05 -16.77
C SER A 41 -18.18 -7.73 -16.12
N PRO A 42 -18.26 -9.07 -16.12
CA PRO A 42 -19.42 -9.80 -15.59
C PRO A 42 -19.48 -9.89 -14.07
N VAL A 43 -18.43 -9.42 -13.37
CA VAL A 43 -18.33 -9.43 -11.90
C VAL A 43 -18.11 -8.02 -11.35
N SER A 44 -18.72 -7.74 -10.20
CA SER A 44 -18.64 -6.40 -9.60
C SER A 44 -17.33 -6.16 -8.86
N ALA A 45 -16.84 -4.93 -8.93
CA ALA A 45 -15.68 -4.47 -8.16
C ALA A 45 -15.87 -4.68 -6.64
N GLN A 46 -17.10 -4.52 -6.15
CA GLN A 46 -17.45 -4.73 -4.73
C GLN A 46 -17.26 -6.18 -4.31
N ASP A 47 -17.71 -7.13 -5.13
CA ASP A 47 -17.60 -8.56 -4.81
C ASP A 47 -16.15 -9.04 -4.89
N LEU A 48 -15.37 -8.49 -5.82
CA LEU A 48 -13.93 -8.72 -5.90
C LEU A 48 -13.20 -8.17 -4.68
N ALA A 49 -13.49 -6.93 -4.28
CA ALA A 49 -12.92 -6.32 -3.08
C ALA A 49 -13.24 -7.12 -1.81
N LYS A 50 -14.49 -7.54 -1.62
CA LYS A 50 -14.92 -8.41 -0.50
C LYS A 50 -14.23 -9.76 -0.52
N ALA A 51 -13.99 -10.33 -1.70
CA ALA A 51 -13.26 -11.59 -1.87
C ALA A 51 -11.74 -11.45 -1.66
N GLY A 52 -11.26 -10.27 -1.24
CA GLY A 52 -9.86 -10.02 -0.90
C GLY A 52 -9.01 -9.58 -2.09
N PHE A 53 -9.64 -9.25 -3.23
CA PHE A 53 -8.94 -8.84 -4.44
C PHE A 53 -8.86 -7.33 -4.60
N PHE A 54 -7.79 -6.86 -5.21
CA PHE A 54 -7.66 -5.51 -5.76
C PHE A 54 -7.35 -5.62 -7.26
N PHE A 55 -7.77 -4.62 -8.04
CA PHE A 55 -7.53 -4.57 -9.47
C PHE A 55 -6.05 -4.36 -9.76
N VAL A 56 -5.49 -5.12 -10.70
CA VAL A 56 -4.10 -4.97 -11.12
C VAL A 56 -3.96 -4.72 -12.62
N GLY A 57 -4.89 -5.22 -13.45
CA GLY A 57 -4.89 -5.00 -14.90
C GLY A 57 -3.61 -5.49 -15.63
N PRO A 58 -3.51 -5.29 -16.95
CA PRO A 58 -4.53 -4.77 -17.88
C PRO A 58 -5.72 -5.74 -18.05
N GLY A 59 -6.86 -5.27 -18.57
CA GLY A 59 -8.06 -6.11 -18.75
C GLY A 59 -8.85 -6.29 -17.45
N ASP A 60 -9.13 -7.54 -17.09
CA ASP A 60 -9.92 -7.92 -15.91
C ASP A 60 -9.09 -8.66 -14.83
N GLU A 61 -7.77 -8.44 -14.81
CA GLU A 61 -6.87 -9.08 -13.86
C GLU A 61 -6.98 -8.46 -12.45
N VAL A 62 -7.12 -9.32 -11.43
CA VAL A 62 -7.18 -8.95 -10.01
C VAL A 62 -6.25 -9.79 -9.16
N GLN A 63 -5.74 -9.25 -8.04
CA GLN A 63 -4.79 -9.94 -7.15
C GLN A 63 -5.23 -9.93 -5.69
N CYS A 64 -5.04 -11.05 -4.99
CA CYS A 64 -5.37 -11.16 -3.58
C CYS A 64 -4.30 -10.51 -2.67
N PHE A 65 -4.72 -9.70 -1.70
CA PHE A 65 -3.80 -9.09 -0.71
C PHE A 65 -3.06 -10.10 0.18
N CYS A 66 -3.67 -11.27 0.41
CA CYS A 66 -3.22 -12.26 1.37
C CYS A 66 -2.28 -13.28 0.72
N CYS A 67 -2.79 -14.07 -0.24
CA CYS A 67 -1.99 -15.09 -0.92
C CYS A 67 -1.17 -14.54 -2.09
N GLY A 68 -1.50 -13.35 -2.61
CA GLY A 68 -0.87 -12.80 -3.82
C GLY A 68 -1.34 -13.45 -5.12
N GLY A 69 -2.31 -14.36 -5.07
CA GLY A 69 -2.85 -15.05 -6.24
C GLY A 69 -3.58 -14.10 -7.18
N VAL A 70 -3.41 -14.30 -8.50
CA VAL A 70 -4.01 -13.48 -9.56
C VAL A 70 -5.10 -14.28 -10.28
N LEU A 71 -6.24 -13.65 -10.53
CA LEU A 71 -7.36 -14.20 -11.32
C LEU A 71 -7.76 -13.22 -12.43
N LYS A 72 -8.30 -13.77 -13.53
CA LYS A 72 -8.68 -13.05 -14.74
C LYS A 72 -9.63 -13.89 -15.60
N ASP A 73 -10.05 -13.35 -16.74
CA ASP A 73 -10.96 -14.00 -17.70
C ASP A 73 -12.30 -14.36 -17.04
N TRP A 74 -12.87 -13.41 -16.30
CA TRP A 74 -14.12 -13.56 -15.56
C TRP A 74 -15.31 -13.77 -16.50
N VAL A 75 -16.20 -14.71 -16.16
CA VAL A 75 -17.39 -15.02 -16.95
C VAL A 75 -18.70 -14.77 -16.18
N PRO A 76 -19.83 -14.55 -16.87
CA PRO A 76 -21.14 -14.44 -16.22
C PRO A 76 -21.44 -15.65 -15.32
N GLY A 77 -21.69 -15.37 -14.04
CA GLY A 77 -22.00 -16.39 -13.03
C GLY A 77 -20.84 -16.72 -12.08
N ASP A 78 -19.63 -16.22 -12.34
CA ASP A 78 -18.51 -16.40 -11.43
C ASP A 78 -18.76 -15.72 -10.08
N CYS A 79 -18.45 -16.45 -9.01
CA CYS A 79 -18.47 -15.91 -7.65
C CYS A 79 -17.03 -15.70 -7.17
N PRO A 80 -16.54 -14.45 -7.02
CA PRO A 80 -15.13 -14.17 -6.74
C PRO A 80 -14.52 -14.93 -5.57
N ILE A 81 -15.25 -15.08 -4.45
CA ILE A 81 -14.75 -15.81 -3.28
C ILE A 81 -14.66 -17.33 -3.52
N ILE A 82 -15.53 -17.87 -4.37
CA ILE A 82 -15.54 -19.30 -4.72
C ILE A 82 -14.39 -19.60 -5.67
N GLU A 83 -14.18 -18.76 -6.68
CA GLU A 83 -13.04 -18.89 -7.59
C GLU A 83 -11.72 -18.70 -6.84
N HIS A 84 -11.67 -17.79 -5.87
CA HIS A 84 -10.52 -17.64 -4.97
C HIS A 84 -10.21 -18.94 -4.20
N LEU A 85 -11.22 -19.56 -3.56
CA LEU A 85 -11.04 -20.83 -2.85
C LEU A 85 -10.60 -21.95 -3.79
N LYS A 86 -11.19 -22.01 -4.98
CA LYS A 86 -10.94 -23.04 -5.99
C LYS A 86 -9.49 -23.00 -6.51
N PHE A 87 -8.98 -21.83 -6.84
CA PHE A 87 -7.63 -21.68 -7.40
C PHE A 87 -6.53 -21.49 -6.34
N PHE A 88 -6.86 -20.91 -5.18
CA PHE A 88 -5.93 -20.69 -4.08
C PHE A 88 -6.47 -21.24 -2.75
N PRO A 89 -6.67 -22.57 -2.62
CA PRO A 89 -7.31 -23.20 -1.45
C PRO A 89 -6.51 -23.07 -0.15
N SER A 90 -5.24 -22.67 -0.23
CA SER A 90 -4.38 -22.42 0.93
C SER A 90 -4.29 -20.94 1.33
N CYS A 91 -5.10 -20.07 0.72
CA CYS A 91 -5.15 -18.67 1.07
C CYS A 91 -5.72 -18.48 2.47
N LYS A 92 -4.88 -18.01 3.41
CA LYS A 92 -5.28 -17.80 4.82
C LYS A 92 -6.52 -16.93 5.00
N PHE A 93 -6.72 -15.95 4.11
CA PHE A 93 -7.90 -15.10 4.12
C PHE A 93 -9.18 -15.90 3.81
N VAL A 94 -9.17 -16.73 2.77
CA VAL A 94 -10.33 -17.54 2.37
C VAL A 94 -10.56 -18.73 3.31
N CYS A 95 -9.49 -19.25 3.92
CA CYS A 95 -9.57 -20.27 4.96
C CYS A 95 -10.14 -19.75 6.29
N GLY A 96 -10.42 -18.45 6.41
CA GLY A 96 -10.97 -17.85 7.64
C GLY A 96 -9.95 -17.73 8.78
N GLU A 97 -8.65 -17.79 8.48
CA GLU A 97 -7.61 -17.49 9.46
C GLU A 97 -7.57 -15.98 9.72
N ASP A 98 -7.35 -15.59 10.99
CA ASP A 98 -7.23 -14.19 11.38
C ASP A 98 -5.95 -13.58 10.79
N VAL A 99 -6.11 -12.82 9.69
CA VAL A 99 -5.02 -12.14 8.99
C VAL A 99 -4.69 -10.76 9.58
N GLY A 100 -5.29 -10.41 10.73
CA GLY A 100 -4.96 -9.22 11.52
C GLY A 100 -5.45 -7.91 10.91
N SER A 101 -6.59 -7.43 11.41
CA SER A 101 -7.04 -6.04 11.28
C SER A 101 -6.41 -5.20 12.39
N GLN A 102 -5.12 -4.92 12.29
CA GLN A 102 -4.48 -4.08 13.32
C GLN A 102 -4.77 -2.62 13.03
N GLN A 103 -5.31 -1.95 14.05
CA GLN A 103 -5.89 -0.61 14.01
C GLN A 103 -5.09 0.38 13.16
N VAL A 104 -5.82 1.02 12.26
CA VAL A 104 -5.36 2.09 11.39
C VAL A 104 -5.06 3.29 12.31
N PHE A 105 -3.78 3.63 12.52
CA PHE A 105 -3.44 4.98 12.97
C PHE A 105 -3.92 5.95 11.89
N ALA A 106 -4.41 7.12 12.30
CA ALA A 106 -5.01 8.16 11.44
C ALA A 106 -4.16 8.46 10.19
N PHE A 107 -4.41 7.71 9.12
CA PHE A 107 -3.82 7.80 7.79
C PHE A 107 -4.95 7.96 6.75
N GLU A 108 -6.10 8.46 7.18
CA GLU A 108 -7.27 8.70 6.33
C GLU A 108 -7.05 9.85 5.35
N GLU A 109 -6.13 10.78 5.64
CA GLU A 109 -6.00 12.04 4.87
C GLU A 109 -4.81 12.09 3.87
N ILE A 110 -3.82 11.19 3.95
CA ILE A 110 -2.57 11.31 3.13
C ILE A 110 -2.67 10.64 1.75
N PHE A 111 -3.63 9.74 1.53
CA PHE A 111 -3.61 8.82 0.36
C PHE A 111 -4.80 8.96 -0.60
N ASP A 112 -5.60 10.01 -0.46
CA ASP A 112 -6.73 10.28 -1.38
C ASP A 112 -6.27 10.83 -2.76
N CYS A 113 -5.00 11.23 -2.92
CA CYS A 113 -4.51 11.99 -4.09
C CYS A 113 -4.04 11.20 -5.31
N VAL A 114 -3.94 9.87 -5.28
CA VAL A 114 -3.45 9.11 -6.46
C VAL A 114 -4.27 7.86 -6.75
N ASP A 115 -4.89 7.86 -7.92
CA ASP A 115 -5.71 6.81 -8.53
C ASP A 115 -4.96 5.48 -8.70
N GLY A 116 -4.85 4.68 -7.65
CA GLY A 116 -4.41 3.28 -7.78
C GLY A 116 -2.98 3.09 -8.31
N GLN A 117 -2.16 4.14 -8.44
CA GLN A 117 -0.83 4.08 -9.08
C GLN A 117 0.30 3.58 -8.18
N PHE A 118 0.01 3.29 -6.91
CA PHE A 118 0.96 2.53 -6.10
C PHE A 118 1.12 1.07 -6.63
N LEU A 119 0.16 0.59 -7.42
CA LEU A 119 0.15 -0.77 -7.99
C LEU A 119 0.99 -0.91 -9.26
N SER A 120 0.89 0.04 -10.19
CA SER A 120 1.75 0.08 -11.39
C SER A 120 3.23 0.23 -11.03
N PHE A 121 3.50 0.87 -9.88
CA PHE A 121 4.84 0.94 -9.32
C PHE A 121 5.40 -0.43 -8.88
N LEU A 122 4.54 -1.36 -8.45
CA LEU A 122 4.92 -2.68 -7.95
C LEU A 122 4.84 -3.81 -8.99
N GLN A 123 3.93 -3.73 -9.98
CA GLN A 123 3.82 -4.74 -11.06
C GLN A 123 5.08 -4.88 -11.93
N ARG A 124 5.88 -3.81 -12.08
CA ARG A 124 7.12 -3.86 -12.88
C ARG A 124 8.34 -4.39 -12.10
N MET A 125 8.18 -5.03 -10.96
CA MET A 125 9.32 -5.52 -10.16
C MET A 125 9.68 -7.01 -10.41
N ASP A 126 8.90 -7.76 -11.19
CA ASP A 126 9.17 -9.19 -11.47
C ASP A 126 9.69 -9.49 -12.89
N SER A 127 9.82 -8.50 -13.79
CA SER A 127 10.40 -8.74 -15.12
C SER A 127 11.88 -8.35 -15.20
N GLU A 128 12.74 -9.25 -14.75
CA GLU A 128 14.04 -9.43 -15.43
C GLU A 128 13.82 -10.31 -16.67
N GLU A 129 13.21 -9.77 -17.73
CA GLU A 129 13.41 -10.31 -19.08
C GLU A 129 12.99 -9.30 -20.17
N THR A 130 14.00 -8.81 -20.90
CA THR A 130 13.92 -8.06 -22.17
C THR A 130 13.18 -6.71 -22.17
N ALA A 131 13.79 -5.68 -21.57
CA ALA A 131 13.42 -4.30 -21.87
C ALA A 131 13.85 -3.93 -23.31
N LEU A 132 12.89 -3.92 -24.24
CA LEU A 132 13.03 -3.15 -25.49
C LEU A 132 13.28 -1.67 -25.14
N PRO A 133 13.97 -0.89 -26.01
CA PRO A 133 14.38 0.47 -25.68
C PRO A 133 13.16 1.32 -25.28
N ASN A 134 13.16 1.81 -24.03
CA ASN A 134 12.09 2.63 -23.43
C ASN A 134 11.80 3.86 -24.31
N GLN A 135 10.77 3.79 -25.14
CA GLN A 135 10.21 4.95 -25.86
C GLN A 135 9.19 5.66 -24.97
N PRO A 136 8.93 6.96 -25.19
CA PRO A 136 7.83 7.64 -24.52
C PRO A 136 6.49 7.01 -24.93
N GLU A 137 5.58 6.85 -23.98
CA GLU A 137 4.22 6.32 -24.25
C GLU A 137 3.42 7.24 -25.19
N TYR A 138 3.63 8.55 -25.09
CA TYR A 138 3.00 9.58 -25.92
C TYR A 138 4.08 10.39 -26.65
N PRO A 139 4.69 9.87 -27.74
CA PRO A 139 5.76 10.55 -28.48
C PRO A 139 5.35 11.93 -29.02
N GLU A 140 4.08 12.10 -29.39
CA GLU A 140 3.50 13.35 -29.88
C GLU A 140 3.47 14.47 -28.83
N LEU A 141 3.55 14.11 -27.55
CA LEU A 141 3.63 15.02 -26.40
C LEU A 141 5.06 15.18 -25.87
N GLY A 142 6.06 14.90 -26.73
CA GLY A 142 7.47 14.93 -26.37
C GLY A 142 8.00 16.31 -25.95
N THR A 143 7.47 17.40 -26.52
CA THR A 143 7.90 18.76 -26.18
C THR A 143 7.06 19.37 -25.05
N GLU A 144 7.65 20.28 -24.27
CA GLU A 144 6.94 20.98 -23.18
C GLU A 144 5.76 21.78 -23.72
N GLU A 145 5.91 22.41 -24.89
CA GLU A 145 4.88 23.23 -25.53
C GLU A 145 3.64 22.41 -25.93
N MET A 146 3.85 21.21 -26.49
CA MET A 146 2.74 20.32 -26.85
C MET A 146 1.98 19.86 -25.60
N ARG A 147 2.69 19.57 -24.51
CA ARG A 147 2.04 19.25 -23.24
C ARG A 147 1.29 20.45 -22.68
N LEU A 148 1.88 21.64 -22.71
CA LEU A 148 1.24 22.86 -22.21
C LEU A 148 -0.06 23.17 -22.96
N SER A 149 -0.12 22.92 -24.27
CA SER A 149 -1.36 23.10 -25.05
C SER A 149 -2.54 22.22 -24.60
N THR A 150 -2.29 21.15 -23.85
CA THR A 150 -3.39 20.32 -23.30
C THR A 150 -4.13 20.98 -22.15
N PHE A 151 -3.56 22.03 -21.53
CA PHE A 151 -4.09 22.68 -20.33
C PHE A 151 -5.08 23.82 -20.63
N GLU A 152 -5.61 23.94 -21.85
CA GLU A 152 -6.58 24.99 -22.22
C GLU A 152 -7.81 25.05 -21.28
N SER A 153 -8.26 23.89 -20.79
CA SER A 153 -9.40 23.74 -19.87
C SER A 153 -8.97 23.36 -18.44
N TRP A 154 -7.73 23.68 -18.06
CA TRP A 154 -7.23 23.42 -16.70
C TRP A 154 -8.07 24.17 -15.66
N PRO A 155 -8.44 23.54 -14.53
CA PRO A 155 -9.36 24.16 -13.59
C PRO A 155 -8.77 25.41 -12.93
N GLN A 156 -9.52 26.51 -12.95
CA GLN A 156 -9.10 27.79 -12.35
C GLN A 156 -8.94 27.75 -10.83
N TYR A 157 -9.55 26.76 -10.16
CA TYR A 157 -9.38 26.56 -8.72
C TYR A 157 -8.05 25.89 -8.37
N SER A 158 -7.35 25.32 -9.35
CA SER A 158 -6.04 24.71 -9.11
C SER A 158 -4.99 25.80 -8.98
N GLU A 159 -4.27 25.80 -7.87
CA GLU A 159 -3.20 26.77 -7.61
C GLU A 159 -1.86 26.34 -8.20
N VAL A 160 -1.77 25.12 -8.75
CA VAL A 160 -0.59 24.64 -9.47
C VAL A 160 -0.63 25.11 -10.92
N HIS A 161 0.47 25.72 -11.36
CA HIS A 161 0.55 26.32 -12.69
C HIS A 161 0.81 25.25 -13.78
N PRO A 162 0.03 25.27 -14.89
CA PRO A 162 0.23 24.38 -16.04
C PRO A 162 1.67 24.30 -16.56
N GLU A 163 2.42 25.39 -16.52
CA GLU A 163 3.82 25.44 -16.95
C GLU A 163 4.72 24.55 -16.09
N GLN A 164 4.45 24.46 -14.79
CA GLN A 164 5.20 23.60 -13.88
C GLN A 164 4.90 22.12 -14.14
N LEU A 165 3.63 21.81 -14.41
CA LEU A 165 3.15 20.47 -14.75
C LEU A 165 3.75 20.02 -16.10
N ALA A 166 3.63 20.84 -17.14
CA ALA A 166 4.19 20.59 -18.46
C ALA A 166 5.70 20.37 -18.42
N ARG A 167 6.44 21.21 -17.69
CA ARG A 167 7.89 21.07 -17.50
C ARG A 167 8.27 19.76 -16.81
N ALA A 168 7.48 19.33 -15.82
CA ALA A 168 7.66 18.05 -15.13
C ALA A 168 7.22 16.82 -15.94
N GLY A 169 6.86 17.01 -17.21
CA GLY A 169 6.51 15.95 -18.14
C GLY A 169 5.03 15.62 -18.18
N PHE A 170 4.17 16.42 -17.54
CA PHE A 170 2.75 16.15 -17.45
C PHE A 170 1.93 16.87 -18.53
N PHE A 171 0.88 16.22 -19.01
CA PHE A 171 -0.17 16.80 -19.85
C PHE A 171 -1.54 16.61 -19.18
N TYR A 172 -2.47 17.50 -19.44
CA TYR A 172 -3.82 17.44 -18.87
C TYR A 172 -4.68 16.40 -19.59
N THR A 173 -5.43 15.63 -18.80
CA THR A 173 -6.33 14.58 -19.32
C THR A 173 -7.72 15.09 -19.71
N GLY A 174 -8.06 16.33 -19.35
CA GLY A 174 -9.40 16.89 -19.54
C GLY A 174 -10.40 16.58 -18.42
N GLN A 175 -9.99 15.87 -17.36
CA GLN A 175 -10.86 15.47 -16.25
C GLN A 175 -10.33 15.98 -14.90
N GLY A 176 -11.14 16.78 -14.19
CA GLY A 176 -10.78 17.32 -12.88
C GLY A 176 -9.46 18.08 -12.93
N ASP A 177 -8.57 17.81 -11.98
CA ASP A 177 -7.18 18.28 -11.98
C ASP A 177 -6.20 17.14 -12.29
N MET A 178 -6.65 16.12 -13.04
CA MET A 178 -5.83 14.96 -13.37
C MET A 178 -4.91 15.23 -14.55
N VAL A 179 -3.61 15.05 -14.33
CA VAL A 179 -2.57 15.10 -15.37
C VAL A 179 -1.92 13.73 -15.57
N ARG A 180 -1.23 13.51 -16.69
CA ARG A 180 -0.48 12.28 -17.03
C ARG A 180 0.90 12.58 -17.58
N CYS A 181 1.88 11.74 -17.28
CA CYS A 181 3.23 11.89 -17.84
C CYS A 181 3.30 11.32 -19.26
N PHE A 182 3.81 12.10 -20.22
CA PHE A 182 3.97 11.65 -21.60
C PHE A 182 4.89 10.44 -21.78
N TYR A 183 5.81 10.21 -20.82
CA TYR A 183 6.82 9.17 -20.94
C TYR A 183 6.42 7.87 -20.25
N CYS A 184 5.99 7.95 -18.99
CA CYS A 184 5.70 6.78 -18.16
C CYS A 184 4.20 6.49 -17.98
N ASP A 185 3.34 7.31 -18.57
CA ASP A 185 1.87 7.30 -18.37
C ASP A 185 1.45 7.44 -16.90
N GLY A 186 2.32 8.00 -16.07
CA GLY A 186 2.01 8.23 -14.66
C GLY A 186 1.05 9.39 -14.49
N SER A 187 -0.17 9.15 -13.98
CA SER A 187 -1.13 10.21 -13.66
C SER A 187 -0.99 10.75 -12.24
N VAL A 188 -1.34 12.02 -12.03
CA VAL A 188 -1.39 12.66 -10.70
C VAL A 188 -2.59 13.60 -10.67
N ARG A 189 -3.27 13.72 -9.53
CA ARG A 189 -4.44 14.58 -9.32
C ARG A 189 -4.49 15.07 -7.87
N ASN A 190 -5.55 15.79 -7.51
CA ASN A 190 -5.75 16.39 -6.17
C ASN A 190 -4.55 17.25 -5.76
N TRP A 191 -4.17 18.16 -6.65
CA TRP A 191 -3.05 19.07 -6.47
C TRP A 191 -3.36 20.13 -5.42
N GLU A 192 -2.49 20.26 -4.43
CA GLU A 192 -2.60 21.25 -3.36
C GLU A 192 -1.68 22.45 -3.59
N PHE A 193 -1.96 23.55 -2.89
CA PHE A 193 -1.10 24.71 -2.91
C PHE A 193 0.31 24.36 -2.39
N GLY A 194 1.33 24.66 -3.19
CA GLY A 194 2.72 24.41 -2.85
C GLY A 194 3.24 23.02 -3.27
N ASP A 195 2.42 22.19 -3.88
CA ASP A 195 2.88 20.93 -4.47
C ASP A 195 3.90 21.18 -5.58
N ASP A 196 4.99 20.43 -5.56
CA ASP A 196 6.00 20.47 -6.62
C ASP A 196 5.78 19.27 -7.55
N PRO A 197 5.50 19.51 -8.85
CA PRO A 197 5.24 18.43 -9.80
C PRO A 197 6.38 17.42 -9.94
N TRP A 198 7.65 17.84 -9.81
CA TRP A 198 8.78 16.91 -9.87
C TRP A 198 8.86 16.01 -8.63
N ARG A 199 8.55 16.54 -7.45
CA ARG A 199 8.48 15.76 -6.21
C ARG A 199 7.34 14.77 -6.26
N GLU A 200 6.14 15.16 -6.68
CA GLU A 200 5.03 14.21 -6.84
C GLU A 200 5.34 13.15 -7.91
N HIS A 201 5.96 13.53 -9.04
CA HIS A 201 6.45 12.57 -10.03
C HIS A 201 7.47 11.58 -9.42
N ALA A 202 8.45 12.07 -8.66
CA ALA A 202 9.47 11.21 -8.03
C ALA A 202 8.94 10.37 -6.86
N LYS A 203 7.92 10.84 -6.17
CA LYS A 203 7.24 10.12 -5.07
C LYS A 203 6.48 8.90 -5.59
N TRP A 204 5.81 9.04 -6.74
CA TRP A 204 4.94 8.00 -7.27
C TRP A 204 5.55 7.18 -8.42
N TYR A 205 6.41 7.79 -9.25
CA TYR A 205 7.02 7.15 -10.43
C TYR A 205 8.55 7.30 -10.51
N PRO A 206 9.32 6.93 -9.47
CA PRO A 206 10.79 7.08 -9.44
C PRO A 206 11.57 6.27 -10.50
N ARG A 207 10.89 5.47 -11.33
CA ARG A 207 11.51 4.73 -12.46
C ARG A 207 11.23 5.35 -13.83
N CYS A 208 10.51 6.46 -13.90
CA CYS A 208 10.30 7.18 -15.15
C CYS A 208 11.65 7.63 -15.73
N GLU A 209 11.98 7.20 -16.94
CA GLU A 209 13.26 7.55 -17.58
C GLU A 209 13.35 9.05 -17.89
N PHE A 210 12.24 9.69 -18.27
CA PHE A 210 12.21 11.15 -18.42
C PHE A 210 12.55 11.86 -17.10
N LEU A 211 11.95 11.43 -15.99
CA LEU A 211 12.25 11.96 -14.67
C LEU A 211 13.72 11.75 -14.30
N LEU A 212 14.23 10.52 -14.48
CA LEU A 212 15.61 10.17 -14.15
C LEU A 212 16.61 10.97 -14.99
N ARG A 213 16.35 11.18 -16.29
CA ARG A 213 17.18 12.00 -17.17
C ARG A 213 17.11 13.49 -16.82
N SER A 214 15.94 13.97 -16.39
CA SER A 214 15.71 15.39 -16.13
C SER A 214 16.18 15.84 -14.74
N LYS A 215 16.03 14.99 -13.72
CA LYS A 215 16.30 15.34 -12.30
C LYS A 215 17.42 14.53 -11.66
N GLY A 216 17.80 13.41 -12.24
CA GLY A 216 18.84 12.53 -11.70
C GLY A 216 18.35 11.61 -10.58
N ARG A 217 19.11 10.53 -10.36
CA ARG A 217 18.77 9.47 -9.40
C ARG A 217 18.86 9.92 -7.93
N GLU A 218 19.75 10.86 -7.61
CA GLU A 218 19.91 11.40 -6.26
C GLU A 218 18.67 12.17 -5.80
N PHE A 219 18.13 13.04 -6.67
CA PHE A 219 16.88 13.75 -6.41
C PHE A 219 15.75 12.76 -6.10
N VAL A 220 15.59 11.75 -6.96
CA VAL A 220 14.53 10.74 -6.82
C VAL A 220 14.67 9.97 -5.52
N ASN A 221 15.87 9.51 -5.18
CA ASN A 221 16.13 8.79 -3.94
C ASN A 221 15.83 9.66 -2.72
N GLY A 222 16.25 10.93 -2.71
CA GLY A 222 15.97 11.84 -1.60
C GLY A 222 14.48 12.11 -1.38
N VAL A 223 13.70 12.24 -2.46
CA VAL A 223 12.24 12.36 -2.37
C VAL A 223 11.61 11.08 -1.82
N GLN A 224 12.04 9.92 -2.33
CA GLN A 224 11.58 8.62 -1.83
C GLN A 224 11.89 8.48 -0.33
N GLU A 225 13.14 8.68 0.10
CA GLU A 225 13.54 8.58 1.51
C GLU A 225 12.76 9.53 2.42
N SER A 226 12.59 10.80 2.02
CA SER A 226 11.78 11.76 2.75
C SER A 226 10.32 11.29 2.88
N PHE A 227 9.75 10.78 1.79
CA PHE A 227 8.38 10.27 1.79
C PHE A 227 8.23 9.05 2.72
N PHE A 228 9.12 8.05 2.63
CA PHE A 228 9.08 6.90 3.53
C PHE A 228 9.40 7.27 4.99
N SER A 229 10.30 8.23 5.21
CA SER A 229 10.58 8.73 6.55
C SER A 229 9.34 9.37 7.17
N THR A 230 8.58 10.18 6.43
CA THR A 230 7.32 10.78 6.91
C THR A 230 6.24 9.73 7.18
N LEU A 231 6.18 8.67 6.36
CA LEU A 231 5.22 7.57 6.55
C LEU A 231 5.56 6.64 7.72
N VAL A 232 6.84 6.55 8.08
CA VAL A 232 7.36 5.62 9.11
C VAL A 232 7.75 6.35 10.40
N SER A 233 7.88 7.67 10.37
CA SER A 233 8.08 8.47 11.57
C SER A 233 6.83 8.35 12.44
N PRO A 234 6.93 7.84 13.67
CA PRO A 234 5.83 8.00 14.61
C PRO A 234 5.59 9.51 14.70
N THR A 235 4.35 9.94 14.46
CA THR A 235 3.90 11.26 14.91
C THR A 235 4.39 11.41 16.36
N PRO A 236 4.98 12.56 16.76
CA PRO A 236 5.28 12.79 18.16
C PRO A 236 3.96 12.72 18.92
N LEU A 237 3.63 11.53 19.41
CA LEU A 237 2.53 11.32 20.33
C LEU A 237 2.82 12.25 21.50
N SER A 238 1.83 12.99 21.97
CA SER A 238 2.00 13.78 23.19
C SER A 238 2.54 12.85 24.28
N ALA A 239 3.33 13.39 25.22
CA ALA A 239 3.88 12.59 26.31
C ALA A 239 2.77 11.80 27.06
N GLU A 240 1.56 12.37 27.10
CA GLU A 240 0.35 11.77 27.65
C GLU A 240 -0.10 10.53 26.85
N GLU A 241 -0.10 10.60 25.52
CA GLU A 241 -0.48 9.49 24.65
C GLU A 241 0.58 8.37 24.66
N GLN A 242 1.87 8.74 24.74
CA GLN A 242 2.94 7.75 24.92
C GLN A 242 2.80 7.00 26.25
N LEU A 243 2.49 7.72 27.33
CA LEU A 243 2.25 7.12 28.64
C LEU A 243 1.03 6.18 28.59
N ARG A 244 -0.07 6.61 27.96
CA ARG A 244 -1.27 5.78 27.82
C ARG A 244 -0.98 4.49 27.06
N ARG A 245 -0.23 4.55 25.96
CA ARG A 245 0.16 3.35 25.19
C ARG A 245 1.06 2.41 25.97
N LEU A 246 2.06 2.94 26.68
CA LEU A 246 2.93 2.13 27.53
C LEU A 246 2.16 1.48 28.69
N GLN A 247 1.17 2.16 29.24
CA GLN A 247 0.26 1.60 30.24
C GLN A 247 -0.60 0.49 29.61
N GLU A 248 -1.20 0.72 28.45
CA GLU A 248 -2.00 -0.28 27.73
C GLU A 248 -1.20 -1.53 27.39
N GLU A 249 0.03 -1.41 26.89
CA GLU A 249 0.90 -2.56 26.58
C GLU A 249 1.22 -3.41 27.81
N LYS A 250 1.31 -2.79 28.98
CA LYS A 250 1.53 -3.47 30.26
C LYS A 250 0.26 -4.07 30.85
N MET A 251 -0.93 -3.65 30.42
CA MET A 251 -2.20 -4.17 30.95
C MET A 251 -2.62 -5.51 30.34
N CYS A 252 -3.15 -6.40 31.19
CA CYS A 252 -3.72 -7.67 30.81
C CYS A 252 -4.89 -7.49 29.85
N LYS A 253 -4.81 -8.10 28.68
CA LYS A 253 -5.81 -7.96 27.62
C LYS A 253 -7.10 -8.76 27.86
N VAL A 254 -7.24 -9.38 29.03
CA VAL A 254 -8.41 -10.17 29.43
C VAL A 254 -9.27 -9.39 30.42
N CYS A 255 -8.66 -8.89 31.50
CA CYS A 255 -9.38 -8.10 32.51
C CYS A 255 -9.25 -6.59 32.31
N MET A 256 -8.26 -6.13 31.53
CA MET A 256 -7.92 -4.71 31.35
C MET A 256 -7.65 -3.96 32.66
N ASP A 257 -7.25 -4.69 33.70
CA ASP A 257 -7.16 -4.18 35.09
C ASP A 257 -5.77 -4.39 35.71
N ARG A 258 -5.18 -5.58 35.53
CA ARG A 258 -3.88 -5.95 36.12
C ARG A 258 -2.78 -6.04 35.07
N ASP A 259 -1.53 -5.90 35.48
CA ASP A 259 -0.40 -6.03 34.55
C ASP A 259 -0.25 -7.44 33.99
N VAL A 260 0.17 -7.53 32.73
CA VAL A 260 0.60 -8.77 32.09
C VAL A 260 1.77 -9.36 32.87
N SER A 261 1.69 -10.64 33.18
CA SER A 261 2.73 -11.33 33.95
C SER A 261 2.88 -12.79 33.57
N VAL A 262 2.15 -13.27 32.56
CA VAL A 262 2.18 -14.67 32.14
C VAL A 262 2.42 -14.80 30.65
N VAL A 263 3.45 -15.59 30.32
CA VAL A 263 3.81 -16.02 28.96
C VAL A 263 3.18 -17.38 28.68
N PHE A 264 2.48 -17.53 27.56
CA PHE A 264 1.89 -18.81 27.16
C PHE A 264 2.84 -19.67 26.32
N VAL A 265 2.89 -20.97 26.59
CA VAL A 265 3.71 -21.97 25.87
C VAL A 265 2.80 -22.82 24.96
N PRO A 266 3.16 -23.06 23.69
CA PRO A 266 4.45 -22.73 23.05
C PRO A 266 4.51 -21.36 22.37
N CYS A 267 3.44 -20.56 22.34
CA CYS A 267 3.38 -19.39 21.46
C CYS A 267 4.20 -18.16 21.91
N GLY A 268 4.66 -18.11 23.16
CA GLY A 268 5.51 -17.04 23.69
C GLY A 268 4.81 -15.71 23.99
N HIS A 269 3.50 -15.60 23.82
CA HIS A 269 2.79 -14.33 24.02
C HIS A 269 2.58 -13.99 25.51
N LEU A 270 3.02 -12.79 25.92
CA LEU A 270 2.78 -12.15 27.21
C LEU A 270 1.53 -11.27 27.13
N VAL A 271 0.37 -11.79 27.56
CA VAL A 271 -0.93 -11.13 27.30
C VAL A 271 -1.90 -11.17 28.49
N ALA A 272 -1.67 -12.06 29.45
CA ALA A 272 -2.54 -12.25 30.60
C ALA A 272 -1.83 -11.95 31.92
N CYS A 273 -2.59 -11.49 32.92
CA CYS A 273 -2.14 -11.46 34.30
C CYS A 273 -2.21 -12.86 34.92
N ALA A 274 -1.55 -13.05 36.07
CA ALA A 274 -1.53 -14.32 36.80
C ALA A 274 -2.92 -14.87 37.17
N GLU A 275 -3.93 -14.01 37.28
CA GLU A 275 -5.30 -14.40 37.64
C GLU A 275 -6.16 -14.77 36.44
N CYS A 276 -5.94 -14.13 35.28
CA CYS A 276 -6.67 -14.44 34.06
C CYS A 276 -6.12 -15.67 33.34
N ALA A 277 -4.80 -15.90 33.41
CA ALA A 277 -4.13 -16.96 32.67
C ALA A 277 -4.69 -18.38 32.93
N PRO A 278 -5.03 -18.81 34.16
CA PRO A 278 -5.52 -20.17 34.42
C PRO A 278 -6.86 -20.49 33.73
N ASN A 279 -7.64 -19.47 33.39
CA ASN A 279 -8.95 -19.63 32.76
C ASN A 279 -8.88 -19.67 31.22
N LEU A 280 -7.69 -19.55 30.64
CA LEU A 280 -7.49 -19.53 29.19
C LEU A 280 -6.99 -20.87 28.67
N ARG A 281 -7.67 -21.40 27.66
CA ARG A 281 -7.24 -22.59 26.91
C ARG A 281 -6.59 -22.27 25.56
N LEU A 282 -6.90 -21.10 25.01
CA LEU A 282 -6.32 -20.56 23.78
C LEU A 282 -5.68 -19.20 24.09
N CYS A 283 -4.56 -18.91 23.43
CA CYS A 283 -3.90 -17.61 23.54
C CYS A 283 -4.80 -16.50 22.95
N PRO A 284 -5.09 -15.40 23.67
CA PRO A 284 -5.90 -14.29 23.15
C PRO A 284 -5.32 -13.59 21.92
N ILE A 285 -3.99 -13.66 21.70
CA ILE A 285 -3.32 -13.02 20.56
C ILE A 285 -3.36 -13.92 19.34
N CYS A 286 -2.83 -15.14 19.46
CA CYS A 286 -2.58 -15.99 18.29
C CYS A 286 -3.47 -17.24 18.23
N ARG A 287 -4.41 -17.37 19.17
CA ARG A 287 -5.37 -18.49 19.31
C ARG A 287 -4.72 -19.88 19.42
N ALA A 288 -3.41 -19.97 19.64
CA ALA A 288 -2.71 -21.23 19.84
C ALA A 288 -3.18 -21.91 21.13
N VAL A 289 -3.25 -23.24 21.11
CA VAL A 289 -3.57 -24.06 22.29
C VAL A 289 -2.49 -23.86 23.35
N ILE A 290 -2.90 -23.43 24.55
CA ILE A 290 -2.01 -23.22 25.69
C ILE A 290 -1.69 -24.58 26.30
N ARG A 291 -0.42 -25.00 26.19
CA ARG A 291 0.09 -26.24 26.79
C ARG A 291 0.77 -26.04 28.14
N GLY A 292 1.17 -24.80 28.41
CA GLY A 292 1.77 -24.38 29.67
C GLY A 292 1.81 -22.87 29.77
N SER A 293 2.12 -22.35 30.96
CA SER A 293 2.26 -20.92 31.18
C SER A 293 3.41 -20.64 32.15
N VAL A 294 4.16 -19.57 31.89
CA VAL A 294 5.33 -19.16 32.69
C VAL A 294 5.06 -17.78 33.24
N ARG A 295 5.15 -17.64 34.57
CA ARG A 295 5.05 -16.34 35.22
C ARG A 295 6.37 -15.59 35.07
N THR A 296 6.28 -14.32 34.69
CA THR A 296 7.40 -13.40 34.51
C THR A 296 7.26 -12.22 35.45
N PHE A 297 8.39 -11.67 35.87
CA PHE A 297 8.47 -10.47 36.69
C PHE A 297 9.16 -9.40 35.85
N MET A 298 8.45 -8.33 35.54
CA MET A 298 9.02 -7.18 34.83
C MET A 298 9.69 -6.26 35.87
N SER A 299 10.99 -6.02 35.70
CA SER A 299 11.83 -5.13 36.53
C SER A 299 11.84 -3.71 35.99
#